data_AF-A0AAJ1B174-F1
#
_entry.id   AF-A0AAJ1B174-F1
#
_cell.length_a   1.000
_cell.length_b   1.000
_cell.length_c   1.000
_cell.angle_alpha   90.00
_cell.angle_beta   90.00
_cell.angle_gamma   90.00
#
_symmetry.space_group_name_H-M   'P 1'
#
loop_
_entity.id
_entity.type
_entity.pdbx_description
1 polymer ?
#
loop_
_entity_poly.entity_id
_entity_poly.type
_entity_poly.pdbx_seq_one_letter_code
_entity_poly.pdbx_strand_id
1 'polypeptide(L)' 'AICFGLVDFTTVANAPLFAIPNFSTPKFDINAILMILPVLIVITSENIGQQIVTGKIIGKNLLEDPGLHRSL' A
#
# COMPACT_ATOMS: atom_id res chain seq x y z
N ALA A 1 17.43 1.35 -24.76
CA ALA A 1 16.11 2.03 -24.76
C ALA A 1 16.26 3.56 -24.92
N ILE A 2 16.96 4.24 -24.02
CA ILE A 2 17.14 5.72 -24.07
C ILE A 2 17.88 6.16 -25.34
N CYS A 3 19.05 5.58 -25.63
CA CYS A 3 19.82 5.91 -26.85
C CYS A 3 19.15 5.47 -28.16
N PHE A 4 18.07 4.67 -28.08
CA PHE A 4 17.30 4.21 -29.23
C PHE A 4 15.97 4.98 -29.38
N GLY A 5 15.76 6.06 -28.61
CA GLY A 5 14.57 6.91 -28.71
C GLY A 5 13.26 6.27 -28.24
N LEU A 6 13.33 5.14 -27.53
CA LEU A 6 12.15 4.38 -27.09
C LEU A 6 11.54 4.90 -25.77
N VAL A 7 12.12 5.94 -25.17
CA VAL A 7 11.67 6.50 -23.89
C VAL A 7 11.19 7.93 -24.11
N ASP A 8 9.91 8.17 -23.84
CA ASP A 8 9.30 9.50 -23.87
C ASP A 8 9.40 10.16 -22.50
N PHE A 9 10.13 11.28 -22.43
CA PHE A 9 10.33 12.06 -21.20
C PHE A 9 9.40 13.28 -21.11
N THR A 10 8.47 13.45 -22.06
CA THR A 10 7.58 14.63 -22.12
C THR A 10 6.76 14.79 -20.83
N THR A 11 6.29 13.71 -20.22
CA THR A 11 5.54 13.75 -18.96
C THR A 11 6.40 14.16 -17.77
N VAL A 12 7.67 13.73 -17.73
CA VAL A 12 8.62 14.09 -16.68
C VAL A 12 9.06 15.54 -16.82
N ALA A 13 9.32 16.00 -18.05
CA ALA A 13 9.72 17.38 -18.33
C ALA A 13 8.62 18.40 -17.99
N ASN A 14 7.35 18.01 -18.14
CA ASN A 14 6.19 18.85 -17.82
C ASN A 14 5.67 18.67 -16.38
N ALA A 15 6.20 17.69 -15.63
CA ALA A 15 5.81 17.49 -14.24
C ALA A 15 6.38 18.60 -13.35
N PRO A 16 5.59 19.17 -12.43
CA PRO A 16 6.10 20.13 -11.47
C PRO A 16 7.04 19.45 -10.46
N LEU A 17 8.03 20.18 -9.94
CA LEU A 17 8.93 19.69 -8.88
C LEU A 17 8.19 19.40 -7.57
N PHE A 18 7.09 20.11 -7.32
CA PHE A 18 6.21 19.91 -6.17
C PHE A 18 4.75 19.87 -6.65
N ALA A 19 4.02 18.83 -6.28
CA ALA A 19 2.60 18.71 -6.55
C ALA A 19 1.87 18.31 -5.27
N ILE A 20 0.70 18.90 -5.08
CA ILE A 20 -0.24 18.42 -4.06
C ILE A 20 -1.01 17.24 -4.69
N PRO A 21 -1.17 16.11 -3.99
CA PRO A 21 -1.96 14.99 -4.49
C PRO A 21 -3.40 15.39 -4.80
N ASN A 22 -4.01 14.73 -5.79
CA ASN A 22 -5.44 14.90 -6.05
C ASN A 22 -6.23 14.20 -4.94
N PHE A 23 -6.93 14.99 -4.11
CA PHE A 23 -7.81 14.47 -3.08
C PHE A 23 -9.22 14.27 -3.62
N SER A 24 -9.81 13.12 -3.31
CA SER A 24 -11.22 12.81 -3.60
C SER A 24 -11.97 12.58 -2.29
N THR A 25 -13.24 13.00 -2.24
CA THR A 25 -14.09 12.75 -1.07
C THR A 25 -14.55 11.29 -1.03
N PRO A 26 -14.70 10.70 0.17
CA PRO A 26 -15.23 9.35 0.31
C PRO A 26 -16.73 9.33 -0.03
N LYS A 27 -17.16 8.31 -0.78
CA LYS A 27 -18.57 8.02 -1.02
C LYS A 27 -18.94 6.69 -0.37
N PHE A 28 -19.96 6.69 0.48
CA PHE A 28 -20.43 5.50 1.18
C PHE A 28 -21.53 4.81 0.37
N ASP A 29 -21.26 3.58 -0.07
CA ASP A 29 -22.21 2.71 -0.76
C ASP A 29 -22.09 1.31 -0.18
N ILE A 30 -23.20 0.78 0.34
CA ILE A 30 -23.24 -0.52 1.01
C ILE A 30 -22.87 -1.66 0.05
N ASN A 31 -23.28 -1.59 -1.23
CA ASN A 31 -22.96 -2.62 -2.21
C ASN A 31 -21.46 -2.63 -2.51
N ALA A 32 -20.85 -1.45 -2.65
CA ALA A 32 -19.40 -1.32 -2.85
C ALA A 32 -18.61 -1.84 -1.64
N ILE A 33 -19.08 -1.56 -0.42
CA ILE A 33 -18.46 -2.06 0.82
C ILE A 33 -18.49 -3.59 0.87
N LEU A 34 -19.65 -4.20 0.60
CA LEU A 34 -19.80 -5.66 0.60
C LEU A 34 -18.93 -6.33 -0.47
N MET A 35 -18.76 -5.69 -1.62
CA MET A 35 -17.90 -6.18 -2.69
C MET A 35 -16.41 -6.14 -2.32
N ILE A 36 -15.97 -5.14 -1.55
CA ILE A 36 -14.58 -4.97 -1.13
C ILE A 36 -14.23 -5.83 0.10
N LEU A 37 -15.22 -6.19 0.92
CA LEU A 37 -15.03 -6.96 2.16
C LEU A 37 -14.13 -8.20 2.03
N PRO A 38 -14.23 -9.05 0.98
CA PRO A 38 -13.35 -10.21 0.83
C PRO A 38 -11.87 -9.84 0.66
N VAL A 39 -11.58 -8.71 0.01
CA VAL A 39 -10.22 -8.22 -0.22
C VAL A 39 -9.57 -7.82 1.12
N LEU A 40 -10.35 -7.29 2.06
CA LEU A 40 -9.84 -6.94 3.40
C LEU A 40 -9.32 -8.18 4.14
N ILE A 41 -9.96 -9.34 3.98
CA ILE A 41 -9.50 -10.59 4.61
C ILE A 41 -8.14 -11.02 4.04
N VAL A 42 -7.93 -10.86 2.73
CA VAL A 42 -6.64 -11.17 2.09
C VAL A 42 -5.54 -10.24 2.60
N ILE A 43 -5.80 -8.94 2.66
CA ILE A 43 -4.83 -7.93 3.11
C ILE A 43 -4.44 -8.15 4.57
N THR A 44 -5.41 -8.48 5.44
CA THR A 44 -5.09 -8.78 6.84
C THR A 44 -4.21 -10.02 6.98
N SER A 45 -4.44 -11.06 6.18
CA SER A 45 -3.57 -12.24 6.12
C SER A 45 -2.15 -11.89 5.65
N GLU A 46 -2.02 -11.02 4.64
CA GLU A 46 -0.72 -10.53 4.15
C GLU A 46 0.04 -9.75 5.23
N ASN A 47 -0.63 -8.80 5.90
CA ASN A 47 -0.04 -7.99 6.95
C ASN A 47 0.48 -8.85 8.12
N ILE A 48 -0.29 -9.86 8.54
CA ILE A 48 0.14 -10.80 9.58
C ILE A 48 1.37 -11.59 9.12
N GLY A 49 1.38 -12.07 7.88
CA GLY A 49 2.51 -12.79 7.31
C GLY A 49 3.80 -11.96 7.33
N GLN A 50 3.71 -10.69 6.92
CA GLN A 50 4.85 -9.77 6.92
C GLN A 50 5.36 -9.47 8.33
N GLN A 51 4.47 -9.35 9.33
CA GLN A 51 4.86 -9.20 10.73
C GLN A 51 5.62 -10.43 11.26
N ILE A 52 5.19 -11.64 10.90
CA ILE A 52 5.85 -12.89 11.31
C ILE A 52 7.25 -12.98 10.69
N VAL A 53 7.38 -12.71 9.39
CA VAL A 53 8.67 -12.76 8.68
C VAL A 53 9.62 -11.71 9.23
N THR A 54 9.15 -10.48 9.41
CA THR A 54 9.96 -9.39 9.98
C THR A 54 10.38 -9.71 11.40
N GLY A 55 9.48 -10.23 12.24
CA GLY A 55 9.77 -10.66 13.61
C GLY A 55 10.84 -11.74 13.67
N LYS A 56 10.80 -12.71 12.74
CA LYS A 56 11.81 -13.76 12.62
C LYS A 56 13.19 -13.21 12.23
N ILE A 57 13.24 -12.19 11.37
CA ILE A 57 14.50 -11.55 10.94
C ILE A 57 15.15 -10.80 12.10
N ILE A 58 14.36 -10.05 12.88
CA ILE A 58 14.87 -9.25 14.00
C ILE A 58 14.99 -10.05 15.32
N GLY A 59 14.59 -11.32 15.33
CA GLY A 59 14.62 -12.18 16.52
C GLY A 59 13.62 -11.77 17.61
N LYS A 60 12.54 -11.06 17.26
CA LYS A 60 11.52 -10.54 18.20
C LYS A 60 10.12 -10.90 17.74
N ASN A 61 9.25 -11.30 18.66
CA ASN A 61 7.84 -11.56 18.35
C ASN A 61 7.05 -10.24 18.23
N LEU A 62 6.92 -9.72 17.00
CA LEU A 62 6.18 -8.48 16.72
C LEU A 62 4.67 -8.59 16.96
N LEU A 63 4.12 -9.82 16.97
CA LEU A 63 2.71 -10.04 17.30
C LEU A 63 2.41 -9.76 18.78
N GLU A 64 3.43 -9.86 19.63
CA GLU A 64 3.35 -9.68 21.08
C GLU A 64 3.89 -8.30 21.51
N ASP A 65 5.06 -7.90 21.01
CA ASP A 65 5.68 -6.59 21.28
C ASP A 65 6.29 -6.02 19.98
N PRO A 66 5.69 -4.98 19.37
CA PRO A 66 4.77 -3.97 19.95
C PRO A 66 3.28 -4.35 19.97
N GLY A 67 2.94 -5.54 19.47
CA GLY A 67 1.58 -6.08 19.47
C GLY A 67 0.85 -5.87 18.14
N LEU A 68 0.15 -6.92 17.67
CA LEU A 68 -0.53 -6.91 16.36
C LEU A 68 -1.59 -5.79 16.23
N HIS A 69 -2.28 -5.46 17.32
CA HIS A 69 -3.31 -4.40 17.40
C HIS A 69 -2.82 -2.99 17.06
N ARG A 70 -1.49 -2.75 17.02
CA ARG A 70 -0.93 -1.45 16.62
C ARG A 70 -0.71 -1.34 15.11
N SER A 71 -0.82 -2.45 14.39
CA SER A 71 -0.50 -2.55 12.97
C SER A 71 -1.67 -2.98 12.08
N LEU A 72 -2.79 -3.36 12.68
CA LEU A 72 -4.09 -3.60 12.06
C LEU A 72 -5.05 -2.50 12.53
#